data_AF-A0A2G6DWN3-F1
#
_entry.id   AF-A0A2G6DWN3-F1
#
_cell.length_a   1.000
_cell.length_b   1.000
_cell.length_c   1.000
_cell.angle_alpha   90.00
_cell.angle_beta   90.00
_cell.angle_gamma   90.00
#
_symmetry.space_group_name_H-M   'P 1'
#
loop_
_entity.id
_entity.type
_entity.pdbx_description
1 polymer ?
#
loop_
_entity_poly.entity_id
_entity_poly.type
_entity_poly.pdbx_seq_one_letter_code
_entity_poly.pdbx_strand_id
1 'polypeptide(L)'
;DHMEVAYDLDVEARATAAEHGVRIARASTAGTDAAFVAGLVDLLVERAIAERTGTTTTGGPAPPASAFAPLHDVCGRGCCPNLRADKPAACGHPDEMPLDTVSPTG
;
A
#
# COMPACT_ATOMS: atom_id res chain seq x y z
N ASP A 1 8.90 -15.90 -3.59
CA ASP A 1 8.07 -16.32 -2.44
C ASP A 1 8.96 -16.41 -1.22
N HIS A 2 8.38 -16.27 -0.03
CA HIS A 2 9.10 -16.42 1.23
C HIS A 2 8.66 -17.72 1.90
N MET A 3 9.63 -18.50 2.35
CA MET A 3 9.38 -19.83 2.93
C MET A 3 8.41 -19.76 4.11
N GLU A 4 8.58 -18.77 4.98
CA GLU A 4 7.70 -18.50 6.14
C GLU A 4 6.25 -18.32 5.70
N VAL A 5 5.99 -17.44 4.73
CA VAL A 5 4.64 -17.17 4.21
C VAL A 5 4.02 -18.42 3.56
N ALA A 6 4.81 -19.19 2.83
CA ALA A 6 4.33 -20.43 2.24
C ALA A 6 3.95 -21.46 3.30
N TYR A 7 4.77 -21.61 4.35
CA TYR A 7 4.51 -22.54 5.44
C TYR A 7 3.24 -22.14 6.22
N ASP A 8 3.16 -20.89 6.66
CA ASP A 8 2.02 -20.37 7.42
C ASP A 8 0.70 -20.55 6.66
N LEU A 9 0.70 -20.30 5.34
CA LEU A 9 -0.53 -20.35 4.53
C LEU A 9 -0.88 -21.75 4.02
N ASP A 10 0.09 -22.50 3.51
CA ASP A 10 -0.16 -23.80 2.88
C ASP A 10 -0.11 -24.98 3.84
N VAL A 11 0.45 -24.81 5.04
CA VAL A 11 0.46 -25.85 6.08
C VAL A 11 -0.47 -25.47 7.22
N GLU A 12 -0.15 -24.41 7.96
CA GLU A 12 -0.85 -24.09 9.21
C GLU A 12 -2.28 -23.62 8.95
N ALA A 13 -2.44 -22.59 8.11
CA ALA A 13 -3.76 -22.03 7.82
C ALA A 13 -4.66 -23.04 7.09
N ARG A 14 -4.11 -23.90 6.22
CA ARG A 14 -4.89 -24.99 5.59
C ARG A 14 -5.35 -26.03 6.61
N ALA A 15 -4.49 -26.44 7.55
CA ALA A 15 -4.88 -27.38 8.59
C ALA A 15 -6.01 -26.81 9.46
N THR A 16 -5.87 -25.56 9.92
CA THR A 16 -6.91 -24.86 10.69
C THR A 16 -8.21 -24.68 9.89
N ALA A 17 -8.11 -24.32 8.61
CA ALA A 17 -9.29 -24.19 7.76
C ALA A 17 -10.04 -25.52 7.61
N ALA A 18 -9.31 -26.64 7.48
CA ALA A 18 -9.90 -27.98 7.42
C ALA A 18 -10.60 -28.35 8.74
N GLU A 19 -9.99 -28.06 9.89
CA GLU A 19 -10.58 -28.30 11.22
C GLU A 19 -11.91 -27.57 11.40
N HIS A 20 -12.02 -26.35 10.87
CA HIS A 20 -13.21 -25.50 11.02
C HIS A 20 -14.16 -25.53 9.82
N GLY A 21 -13.90 -26.34 8.79
CA GLY A 21 -14.72 -26.41 7.58
C GLY A 21 -14.73 -25.11 6.75
N VAL A 22 -13.69 -24.28 6.88
CA VAL A 22 -13.52 -23.03 6.15
C VAL A 22 -12.84 -23.29 4.80
N ARG A 23 -13.36 -22.70 3.73
CA ARG A 23 -12.70 -22.76 2.41
C ARG A 23 -11.55 -21.77 2.37
N ILE A 24 -10.38 -22.23 1.92
CA ILE A 24 -9.19 -21.42 1.78
C ILE A 24 -8.56 -21.62 0.39
N ALA A 25 -8.05 -20.53 -0.17
CA ALA A 25 -7.26 -20.52 -1.39
C ALA A 25 -6.10 -19.53 -1.22
N ARG A 26 -4.92 -19.88 -1.72
CA ARG A 26 -3.74 -19.00 -1.70
C ARG A 26 -3.65 -18.25 -3.02
N ALA A 27 -3.54 -16.93 -2.95
CA ALA A 27 -3.18 -16.13 -4.12
C ALA A 27 -1.70 -16.36 -4.46
N SER A 28 -1.35 -16.34 -5.75
CA SER A 28 0.05 -16.36 -6.18
C SER A 28 0.75 -15.06 -5.75
N THR A 29 2.01 -15.15 -5.35
CA THR A 29 2.85 -13.95 -5.18
C THR A 29 3.03 -13.23 -6.52
N ALA A 30 3.19 -11.90 -6.51
CA ALA A 30 3.44 -11.13 -7.73
C ALA A 30 4.70 -11.59 -8.50
N GLY A 31 5.72 -12.10 -7.80
CA GLY A 31 6.95 -12.59 -8.44
C GLY A 31 7.59 -11.51 -9.32
N THR A 32 7.84 -11.86 -10.58
CA THR A 32 8.34 -10.94 -11.62
C THR A 32 7.27 -10.65 -12.68
N ASP A 33 6.00 -10.62 -12.27
CA ASP A 33 4.91 -10.22 -13.15
C ASP A 33 5.20 -8.86 -13.81
N ALA A 34 5.01 -8.79 -15.12
CA ALA A 34 5.40 -7.62 -15.90
C ALA A 34 4.59 -6.38 -15.53
N ALA A 35 3.30 -6.53 -15.22
CA ALA A 35 2.46 -5.40 -14.82
C ALA A 35 2.84 -4.90 -13.42
N PHE A 36 3.16 -5.81 -12.50
CA PHE A 36 3.67 -5.43 -11.17
C PHE A 36 5.00 -4.66 -11.27
N VAL A 37 5.96 -5.16 -12.04
CA VAL A 37 7.26 -4.49 -12.23
C VAL A 37 7.10 -3.13 -12.91
N ALA A 38 6.25 -3.03 -13.94
CA ALA A 38 5.96 -1.76 -14.60
C ALA A 38 5.41 -0.72 -13.61
N GLY A 39 4.45 -1.11 -12.77
CA GLY A 39 3.90 -0.22 -11.74
C GLY A 39 4.96 0.26 -10.74
N LEU A 40 5.91 -0.58 -10.35
CA LEU A 40 7.04 -0.15 -9.50
C LEU A 40 7.95 0.88 -10.20
N VAL A 41 8.20 0.71 -11.50
CA VAL A 41 8.99 1.67 -12.28
C VAL A 41 8.26 3.01 -12.36
N ASP A 42 6.95 3.00 -12.60
CA ASP A 42 6.13 4.21 -12.64
C ASP A 42 6.22 4.98 -11.31
N LEU A 43 6.06 4.28 -10.18
CA LEU A 43 6.20 4.89 -8.83
C LEU A 43 7.59 5.51 -8.61
N LEU A 44 8.67 4.87 -9.08
CA LEU A 44 10.03 5.41 -8.96
C LEU A 44 10.24 6.65 -9.83
N VAL A 45 9.70 6.65 -11.05
CA VAL A 45 9.78 7.80 -11.96
C VAL A 45 8.99 8.98 -11.40
N GLU A 46 7.78 8.73 -10.90
CA GLU A 46 6.95 9.73 -10.23
C GLU A 46 7.70 10.37 -9.06
N ARG A 47 8.26 9.54 -8.16
CA ARG A 47 9.03 10.05 -7.02
C ARG A 47 10.26 10.84 -7.46
N ALA A 48 10.98 10.37 -8.49
CA ALA A 48 12.17 11.06 -8.97
C ALA A 48 11.84 12.43 -9.60
N ILE A 49 10.69 12.56 -10.25
CA ILE A 49 10.20 13.85 -10.76
C ILE A 49 9.90 14.77 -9.59
N ALA A 50 9.10 14.31 -8.62
CA ALA A 50 8.70 15.07 -7.44
C ALA A 50 9.90 15.68 -6.70
N GLU A 51 10.95 14.89 -6.47
CA GLU A 51 12.19 15.35 -5.83
C GLU A 51 12.95 16.41 -6.64
N ARG A 52 12.95 16.30 -7.98
CA ARG A 52 13.64 17.27 -8.85
C ARG A 52 12.88 18.59 -8.98
N THR A 53 11.55 18.55 -8.94
CA THR A 53 10.69 19.71 -9.15
C THR A 53 10.22 20.36 -7.85
N GLY A 54 10.45 19.72 -6.70
CA GLY A 54 9.96 20.18 -5.40
C GLY A 54 8.43 20.12 -5.28
N THR A 55 7.78 19.26 -6.07
CA THR A 55 6.32 19.08 -6.06
C THR A 55 5.96 17.84 -5.25
N THR A 56 5.06 17.99 -4.28
CA THR A 56 4.45 16.84 -3.58
C THR A 56 3.51 16.10 -4.53
N THR A 57 3.64 14.78 -4.64
CA THR A 57 2.73 13.96 -5.45
C THR A 57 1.49 13.61 -4.64
N THR A 58 0.41 14.40 -4.77
CA THR A 58 -0.89 14.04 -4.20
C THR A 58 -1.63 13.10 -5.15
N GLY A 59 -1.30 11.80 -5.09
CA GLY A 59 -2.05 10.72 -5.73
C GLY A 59 -2.21 10.84 -7.25
N GLY A 60 -1.45 10.06 -8.01
CA GLY A 60 -1.69 9.89 -9.45
C GLY A 60 -3.08 9.28 -9.73
N PRO A 61 -3.52 9.22 -11.00
CA PRO A 61 -4.74 8.48 -11.33
C PRO A 61 -4.63 7.03 -10.84
N ALA A 62 -5.72 6.49 -10.28
CA ALA A 62 -5.77 5.10 -9.88
C ALA A 62 -5.38 4.21 -11.08
N PRO A 63 -4.42 3.28 -10.94
CA PRO A 63 -4.19 2.31 -11.99
C PRO A 63 -5.51 1.57 -12.26
N PRO A 64 -5.77 1.15 -13.51
CA PRO A 64 -7.07 0.57 -13.91
C PRO A 64 -7.47 -0.69 -13.11
N ALA A 65 -6.53 -1.27 -12.35
CA ALA A 65 -6.73 -2.43 -11.50
C ALA A 65 -7.01 -2.11 -10.01
N SER A 66 -7.00 -0.85 -9.56
CA SER A 66 -7.34 -0.49 -8.17
C SER A 66 -8.57 0.40 -8.09
N ALA A 67 -9.46 0.09 -7.14
CA ALA A 67 -10.60 0.95 -6.79
C ALA A 67 -10.17 2.20 -5.99
N PHE A 68 -8.88 2.35 -5.71
CA PHE A 68 -8.32 3.41 -4.89
C PHE A 68 -7.20 4.11 -5.65
N ALA A 69 -7.12 5.43 -5.50
CA ALA A 69 -5.97 6.21 -5.91
C ALA A 69 -4.71 5.73 -5.16
N PRO A 70 -3.51 5.94 -5.74
CA PRO A 70 -2.25 5.72 -5.04
C PRO A 70 -2.23 6.49 -3.71
N LEU A 71 -1.68 5.86 -2.68
CA LEU A 71 -1.49 6.50 -1.39
C LEU A 71 -0.49 7.66 -1.51
N HIS A 72 -0.61 8.62 -0.59
CA HIS A 72 0.33 9.73 -0.46
C HIS A 72 1.75 9.22 -0.14
N ASP A 73 2.75 9.94 -0.62
CA ASP A 73 4.17 9.66 -0.37
C ASP A 73 4.69 10.31 0.93
N VAL A 74 3.93 11.23 1.51
CA VAL A 74 4.16 11.84 2.83
C VAL A 74 2.91 11.71 3.69
N CYS A 75 3.03 11.09 4.86
CA CYS A 75 1.91 10.91 5.78
C CYS A 75 1.49 12.25 6.39
N GLY A 76 0.18 12.54 6.38
CA GLY A 76 -0.37 13.65 7.17
C GLY A 76 -0.39 13.36 8.66
N ARG A 77 -0.56 14.42 9.47
CA ARG A 77 -0.83 14.28 10.91
C ARG A 77 -1.98 13.28 11.15
N GLY A 78 -1.76 12.33 12.05
CA GLY A 78 -2.77 11.33 12.43
C GLY A 78 -2.95 10.15 11.45
N CYS A 79 -2.26 10.14 10.29
CA CYS A 79 -2.38 9.04 9.33
C CYS A 79 -1.90 7.68 9.90
N CYS A 80 -0.82 7.68 10.68
CA CYS A 80 -0.32 6.50 11.40
C CYS A 80 -0.09 6.88 12.87
N PRO A 81 -1.05 6.67 13.77
CA PRO A 81 -0.95 7.12 15.15
C PRO A 81 0.14 6.34 15.89
N ASN A 82 1.04 7.06 16.56
CA ASN A 82 1.97 6.45 17.49
C ASN A 82 1.23 6.10 18.79
N LEU A 83 1.12 4.81 19.10
CA LEU A 83 0.37 4.31 20.26
C LEU A 83 0.99 4.69 21.62
N ARG A 84 2.20 5.25 21.65
CA ARG A 84 2.92 5.60 22.89
C ARG A 84 2.94 7.11 23.18
N ALA A 85 2.78 7.96 22.16
CA ALA A 85 2.84 9.42 22.32
C ALA A 85 2.26 10.12 21.09
N ASP A 86 1.74 11.34 21.25
CA ASP A 86 1.30 12.19 20.14
C ASP A 86 2.52 12.75 19.37
N LYS A 87 3.00 11.97 18.41
CA LYS A 87 4.14 12.27 17.55
C LYS A 87 3.77 11.98 16.10
N PRO A 88 4.26 12.78 15.14
CA PRO A 88 4.09 12.46 13.73
C PRO A 88 4.74 11.11 13.40
N ALA A 89 4.29 10.49 12.30
CA ALA A 89 4.95 9.32 11.73
C ALA A 89 6.41 9.65 11.39
N ALA A 90 7.28 8.64 11.31
CA ALA A 90 8.72 8.85 11.05
C ALA A 90 8.98 9.66 9.77
N CYS A 91 8.12 9.53 8.77
CA CYS A 91 8.12 10.29 7.52
C CYS A 91 6.90 11.21 7.38
N GLY A 92 6.25 11.55 8.50
CA GLY A 92 5.01 12.32 8.52
C GLY A 92 5.27 13.82 8.53
N HIS A 93 4.47 14.57 7.76
CA HIS A 93 4.43 16.02 7.86
C HIS A 93 3.77 16.43 9.20
N PRO A 94 4.28 17.44 9.91
CA PRO A 94 3.70 17.87 11.18
C PRO A 94 2.33 18.52 11.01
N ASP A 95 1.99 19.03 9.84
CA ASP A 95 0.69 19.68 9.64
C ASP A 95 -0.39 18.68 9.24
N GLU A 96 -1.65 19.04 9.50
CA GLU A 96 -2.77 18.33 8.89
C GLU A 96 -2.61 18.42 7.37
N MET A 97 -2.51 17.28 6.71
CA MET A 97 -2.60 17.26 5.25
C MET A 97 -3.98 17.84 4.90
N PRO A 98 -4.07 18.77 3.93
CA PRO A 98 -5.36 19.09 3.35
C PRO A 98 -6.00 17.75 2.99
N LEU A 99 -7.23 17.54 3.43
CA LEU A 99 -8.07 16.50 2.86
C LEU A 99 -8.28 16.93 1.41
N ASP A 100 -7.30 16.67 0.54
CA ASP A 100 -7.49 16.75 -0.89
C ASP A 100 -8.66 15.83 -1.14
N THR A 101 -9.79 16.48 -1.41
CA THR A 101 -11.09 15.89 -1.52
C THR A 101 -10.98 14.79 -2.55
N VAL A 102 -10.91 13.54 -2.09
CA VAL A 102 -11.43 12.42 -2.85
C VAL A 102 -12.91 12.78 -3.01
N SER A 103 -13.22 13.51 -4.07
CA SER A 103 -14.58 13.87 -4.42
C SER A 103 -15.31 12.54 -4.58
N PRO A 104 -16.32 12.24 -3.73
CA PRO A 104 -17.13 11.06 -3.91
C PRO A 104 -18.13 11.39 -5.02
N THR A 105 -17.69 11.42 -6.27
CA THR A 105 -18.59 11.71 -7.39
C THR A 105 -18.23 10.85 -8.60
N GLY A 106 -19.11 9.89 -8.89
CA GLY A 106 -19.33 9.32 -10.22
C GLY A 106 -19.16 7.82 -10.30
#